data_AF-A0A1Q9XI41-F1
#
_entry.id   AF-A0A1Q9XI41-F1
#
_cell.length_a   1.000
_cell.length_b   1.000
_cell.length_c   1.000
_cell.angle_alpha   90.00
_cell.angle_beta   90.00
_cell.angle_gamma   90.00
#
_symmetry.space_group_name_H-M   'P 1'
#
loop_
_entity.id
_entity.type
_entity.pdbx_description
1 polymer ?
#
loop_
_entity_poly.entity_id
_entity_poly.type
_entity_poly.pdbx_seq_one_letter_code
_entity_poly.pdbx_strand_id
1 'polypeptide(L)'
;MSAVITGFPGGRESAAARLGLPLKKLDNHMYENAGSQPLTDAQVHQLEQQAGSTLLPDYICHLYGGVFVPMPECSELDNLELYARSLSTTLKRGMVDQLIAQALVDGVIETAEVEAILAAHRTHIAARHAEITAVLVLHSK
;
A
#
# COMPACT_ATOMS: atom_id res chain seq x y z
N MET A 1 -8.51 1.53 10.81
CA MET A 1 -7.91 1.54 12.17
C MET A 1 -7.88 0.16 12.81
N SER A 2 -8.99 -0.58 12.87
CA SER A 2 -9.02 -1.97 13.39
C SER A 2 -8.01 -2.90 12.70
N ALA A 3 -7.91 -2.86 11.37
CA ALA A 3 -7.00 -3.73 10.61
C ALA A 3 -5.51 -3.59 10.99
N VAL A 4 -5.04 -2.38 11.29
CA VAL A 4 -3.64 -2.12 11.70
C VAL A 4 -3.32 -2.80 13.02
N ILE A 5 -4.25 -2.74 13.99
CA ILE A 5 -4.03 -3.31 15.32
C ILE A 5 -4.28 -4.83 15.32
N THR A 6 -5.25 -5.32 14.56
CA THR A 6 -5.49 -6.77 14.39
C THR A 6 -4.31 -7.45 13.71
N GLY A 7 -3.67 -6.80 12.73
CA GLY A 7 -2.48 -7.31 12.06
C GLY A 7 -1.16 -7.03 12.78
N PHE A 8 -1.18 -6.30 13.91
CA PHE A 8 0.06 -5.90 14.58
C PHE A 8 0.73 -7.11 15.27
N PRO A 9 2.05 -7.33 15.08
CA PRO A 9 2.77 -8.41 15.74
C PRO A 9 2.67 -8.32 17.28
N GLY A 10 2.19 -9.40 17.91
CA GLY A 10 1.91 -9.42 19.36
C GLY A 10 0.61 -8.72 19.77
N GLY A 11 -0.22 -8.32 18.80
CA GLY A 11 -1.58 -7.84 19.01
C GLY A 11 -1.67 -6.52 19.78
N ARG A 12 -2.81 -6.33 20.45
CA ARG A 12 -3.18 -5.08 21.15
C ARG A 12 -2.20 -4.69 22.25
N GLU A 13 -1.66 -5.65 22.98
CA GLU A 13 -0.72 -5.40 24.08
C GLU A 13 0.59 -4.80 23.55
N SER A 14 1.17 -5.41 22.51
CA SER A 14 2.36 -4.88 21.84
C SER A 14 2.10 -3.53 21.17
N ALA A 15 0.93 -3.34 20.56
CA ALA A 15 0.56 -2.05 19.96
C ALA A 15 0.45 -0.95 21.03
N ALA A 16 -0.17 -1.24 22.17
CA ALA A 16 -0.28 -0.30 23.29
C ALA A 16 1.10 0.08 23.84
N ALA A 17 1.97 -0.92 24.05
CA ALA A 17 3.34 -0.71 24.49
C ALA A 17 4.13 0.15 23.49
N ARG A 18 4.01 -0.12 22.17
CA ARG A 18 4.65 0.67 21.13
C ARG A 18 4.22 2.13 21.16
N LEU A 19 2.93 2.39 21.38
CA LEU A 19 2.39 3.75 21.46
C LEU A 19 2.63 4.43 22.82
N GLY A 20 3.20 3.73 23.80
CA GLY A 20 3.36 4.25 25.16
C GLY A 20 2.02 4.49 25.86
N LEU A 21 0.98 3.74 25.48
CA LEU A 21 -0.37 3.87 26.02
C LEU A 21 -0.68 2.69 26.97
N PRO A 22 -1.43 2.92 28.06
CA PRO A 22 -2.07 1.83 28.79
C PRO A 22 -3.03 1.07 27.85
N LEU A 23 -3.09 -0.26 27.95
CA LEU A 23 -3.98 -1.09 27.12
C LEU A 23 -5.44 -0.61 27.14
N LYS A 24 -5.96 -0.27 28.32
CA LYS A 24 -7.31 0.27 28.48
C LYS A 24 -7.53 1.58 27.69
N LYS A 25 -6.49 2.41 27.60
CA LYS A 25 -6.55 3.66 26.82
C LYS A 25 -6.57 3.36 25.32
N LEU A 26 -5.76 2.39 24.87
CA LEU A 26 -5.82 1.92 23.48
C LEU A 26 -7.20 1.36 23.13
N ASP A 27 -7.77 0.50 23.98
CA ASP A 27 -9.12 -0.05 23.75
C ASP A 27 -10.17 1.06 23.66
N ASN A 28 -10.09 2.09 24.50
CA ASN A 28 -10.97 3.26 24.38
C ASN A 28 -10.84 3.92 23.00
N HIS A 29 -9.61 4.20 22.55
CA HIS A 29 -9.36 4.77 21.22
C HIS A 29 -9.89 3.88 20.08
N MET A 30 -9.79 2.55 20.21
CA MET A 30 -10.26 1.61 19.18
C MET A 30 -11.78 1.53 19.08
N TYR A 31 -12.47 1.62 20.20
CA TYR A 31 -13.93 1.46 20.29
C TYR A 31 -14.66 2.80 20.47
N GLU A 32 -13.94 3.93 20.38
CA GLU A 32 -14.45 5.29 20.59
C GLU A 32 -15.22 5.45 21.90
N ASN A 33 -14.77 4.74 22.94
CA ASN A 33 -15.42 4.71 24.25
C ASN A 33 -14.94 5.86 25.14
N ALA A 34 -15.73 6.20 26.15
CA ALA A 34 -15.36 7.20 27.18
C ALA A 34 -14.95 8.57 26.61
N GLY A 35 -15.52 8.96 25.45
CA GLY A 35 -15.21 10.23 24.78
C GLY A 35 -13.79 10.29 24.20
N SER A 36 -13.10 9.17 24.06
CA SER A 36 -11.79 9.14 23.42
C SER A 36 -11.91 9.33 21.92
N GLN A 37 -11.04 10.17 21.37
CA GLN A 37 -10.88 10.29 19.92
C GLN A 37 -10.24 9.02 19.34
N PRO A 38 -10.37 8.75 18.03
CA PRO A 38 -9.58 7.71 17.37
C PRO A 38 -8.06 7.95 17.50
N LEU A 39 -7.25 6.95 17.16
CA LEU A 39 -5.79 7.14 17.05
C LEU A 39 -5.49 8.19 15.98
N THR A 40 -4.44 8.99 16.20
CA THR A 40 -3.97 9.95 15.19
C THR A 40 -3.25 9.24 14.06
N ASP A 41 -3.18 9.88 12.88
CA ASP A 41 -2.43 9.34 11.73
C ASP A 41 -0.97 9.05 12.09
N ALA A 42 -0.35 9.89 12.93
CA ALA A 42 1.01 9.69 13.42
C ALA A 42 1.14 8.41 14.28
N GLN A 43 0.15 8.11 15.12
CA GLN A 43 0.13 6.89 15.92
C GLN A 43 -0.08 5.66 15.04
N VAL A 44 -0.98 5.74 14.06
CA VAL A 44 -1.19 4.66 13.10
C VAL A 44 0.08 4.39 12.30
N HIS A 45 0.70 5.44 11.75
CA HIS A 45 1.97 5.34 11.02
C HIS A 45 3.10 4.73 11.88
N GLN A 46 3.18 5.07 13.18
CA GLN A 46 4.17 4.50 14.09
C GLN A 46 4.00 2.97 14.28
N LEU A 47 2.75 2.47 14.30
CA LEU A 47 2.48 1.04 14.34
C LEU A 47 2.86 0.40 12.99
N GLU A 48 2.46 1.00 11.89
CA GLU A 48 2.73 0.48 10.55
C GLU A 48 4.24 0.38 10.23
N GLN A 49 5.05 1.35 10.67
CA GLN A 49 6.51 1.28 10.53
C GLN A 49 7.13 0.05 11.22
N GLN A 50 6.60 -0.35 12.37
CA GLN A 50 7.09 -1.54 13.07
C GLN A 50 6.53 -2.82 12.44
N ALA A 51 5.29 -2.80 11.95
CA ALA A 51 4.64 -3.96 11.35
C ALA A 51 5.07 -4.19 9.89
N GLY A 52 5.66 -3.21 9.21
CA GLY A 52 5.99 -3.27 7.79
C GLY A 52 4.76 -3.23 6.88
N SER A 53 3.69 -2.54 7.30
CA SER A 53 2.42 -2.47 6.55
C SER A 53 2.14 -1.07 6.00
N THR A 54 1.24 -0.95 5.02
CA THR A 54 0.86 0.30 4.35
C THR A 54 -0.66 0.53 4.32
N LEU A 55 -1.39 -0.02 5.28
CA LEU A 55 -2.86 -0.04 5.29
C LEU A 55 -3.47 1.37 5.32
N LEU A 56 -2.90 2.30 6.10
CA LEU A 56 -3.40 3.68 6.14
C LEU A 56 -3.23 4.40 4.79
N PRO A 57 -2.02 4.50 4.20
CA PRO A 57 -1.87 5.14 2.90
C PRO A 57 -2.62 4.40 1.79
N ASP A 58 -2.70 3.07 1.81
CA ASP A 58 -3.50 2.30 0.83
C ASP A 58 -4.98 2.65 0.92
N TYR A 59 -5.53 2.74 2.14
CA TYR A 59 -6.91 3.16 2.36
C TYR A 59 -7.17 4.58 1.85
N ILE A 60 -6.30 5.54 2.19
CA ILE A 60 -6.43 6.93 1.74
C ILE A 60 -6.35 7.00 0.21
N CYS A 61 -5.35 6.39 -0.40
CA CYS A 61 -5.21 6.37 -1.86
C CYS A 61 -6.44 5.76 -2.54
N HIS A 62 -7.01 4.69 -1.99
CA HIS A 62 -8.22 4.07 -2.50
C HIS A 62 -9.42 5.04 -2.52
N LEU A 63 -9.61 5.85 -1.47
CA LEU A 63 -10.68 6.87 -1.43
C LEU A 63 -10.58 7.89 -2.58
N TYR A 64 -9.38 8.15 -3.06
CA TYR A 64 -9.13 9.04 -4.20
C TYR A 64 -8.92 8.30 -5.53
N GLY A 65 -9.13 6.98 -5.57
CA GLY A 65 -8.91 6.15 -6.74
C GLY A 65 -7.44 5.98 -7.15
N GLY A 66 -6.50 6.33 -6.28
CA GLY A 66 -5.05 6.25 -6.49
C GLY A 66 -4.40 4.98 -5.93
N VAL A 67 -3.07 4.98 -5.91
CA VAL A 67 -2.22 3.94 -5.31
C VAL A 67 -1.09 4.56 -4.51
N PHE A 68 -0.74 3.92 -3.40
CA PHE A 68 0.47 4.25 -2.67
C PHE A 68 1.68 3.54 -3.31
N VAL A 69 2.79 4.25 -3.42
CA VAL A 69 4.05 3.69 -3.91
C VAL A 69 5.16 4.07 -2.93
N PRO A 70 5.71 3.11 -2.16
CA PRO A 70 6.81 3.40 -1.26
C PRO A 70 8.06 3.77 -2.07
N MET A 71 8.83 4.73 -1.54
CA MET A 71 10.12 5.10 -2.11
C MET A 71 11.17 4.03 -1.73
N PRO A 72 12.03 3.59 -2.67
CA PRO A 72 13.10 2.66 -2.35
C PRO A 72 14.19 3.33 -1.50
N GLU A 73 14.80 2.56 -0.60
CA GLU A 73 16.01 2.99 0.10
C GLU A 73 17.25 2.75 -0.78
N CYS A 74 18.24 3.67 -0.72
CA CYS A 74 19.48 3.58 -1.51
C CYS A 74 20.24 2.27 -1.29
N SER A 75 20.22 1.73 -0.06
CA SER A 75 20.94 0.50 0.31
C SER A 75 20.41 -0.76 -0.39
N GLU A 76 19.24 -0.70 -1.01
CA GLU A 76 18.55 -1.85 -1.62
C GLU A 76 18.72 -1.92 -3.14
N LEU A 77 19.44 -0.98 -3.76
CA LEU A 77 19.44 -0.83 -5.22
C LEU A 77 20.76 -1.27 -5.86
N ASP A 78 20.68 -2.29 -6.70
CA ASP A 78 21.72 -2.67 -7.66
C ASP A 78 21.14 -2.85 -9.08
N ASN A 79 22.01 -3.14 -10.06
CA ASN A 79 21.57 -3.31 -11.45
C ASN A 79 20.65 -4.53 -11.66
N LEU A 80 20.78 -5.59 -10.85
CA LEU A 80 19.92 -6.77 -10.94
C LEU A 80 18.52 -6.44 -10.43
N GLU A 81 18.44 -5.69 -9.34
CA GLU A 81 17.19 -5.19 -8.75
C GLU A 81 16.48 -4.22 -9.71
N LEU A 82 17.21 -3.32 -10.38
CA LEU A 82 16.65 -2.47 -11.43
C LEU A 82 16.05 -3.30 -12.58
N TYR A 83 16.75 -4.35 -13.02
CA TYR A 83 16.26 -5.25 -14.05
C TYR A 83 14.99 -5.98 -13.59
N ALA A 84 14.98 -6.52 -12.37
CA ALA A 84 13.81 -7.21 -11.80
C ALA A 84 12.59 -6.28 -11.72
N ARG A 85 12.78 -5.02 -11.30
CA ARG A 85 11.72 -4.00 -11.30
C ARG A 85 11.19 -3.69 -12.69
N SER A 86 12.08 -3.55 -13.67
CA SER A 86 11.70 -3.31 -15.07
C SER A 86 10.90 -4.48 -15.67
N LEU A 87 11.31 -5.71 -15.36
CA LEU A 87 10.57 -6.91 -15.76
C LEU A 87 9.18 -6.95 -15.10
N SER A 88 9.09 -6.69 -13.80
CA SER A 88 7.82 -6.59 -13.07
C SER A 88 6.88 -5.54 -13.68
N THR A 89 7.40 -4.35 -14.02
CA THR A 89 6.63 -3.30 -14.71
C THR A 89 6.09 -3.79 -16.05
N THR A 90 6.93 -4.47 -16.83
CA THR A 90 6.56 -5.02 -18.14
C THR A 90 5.46 -6.07 -18.03
N LEU A 91 5.58 -7.00 -17.08
CA LEU A 91 4.58 -8.03 -16.81
C LEU A 91 3.23 -7.42 -16.42
N LYS A 92 3.24 -6.44 -15.51
CA LYS A 92 2.01 -5.76 -15.07
C LYS A 92 1.36 -4.95 -16.19
N ARG A 93 2.15 -4.32 -17.08
CA ARG A 93 1.62 -3.68 -18.28
C ARG A 93 0.92 -4.72 -19.18
N GLY A 94 1.59 -5.83 -19.44
CA GLY A 94 1.02 -6.92 -20.24
C GLY A 94 -0.28 -7.47 -19.66
N MET A 95 -0.41 -7.56 -18.33
CA MET A 95 -1.66 -7.95 -17.67
C MET A 95 -2.79 -6.95 -17.94
N VAL A 96 -2.51 -5.65 -17.92
CA VAL A 96 -3.51 -4.62 -18.28
C VAL A 96 -3.96 -4.82 -19.73
N ASP A 97 -2.99 -4.96 -20.64
CA ASP A 97 -3.26 -5.14 -22.07
C ASP A 97 -4.09 -6.43 -22.33
N GLN A 98 -3.78 -7.50 -21.61
CA GLN A 98 -4.51 -8.77 -21.69
C GLN A 98 -5.96 -8.63 -21.21
N LEU A 99 -6.19 -7.98 -20.07
CA LEU A 99 -7.55 -7.77 -19.54
C LEU A 99 -8.39 -6.91 -20.50
N ILE A 100 -7.79 -5.87 -21.08
CA ILE A 100 -8.46 -5.05 -22.11
C ILE A 100 -8.80 -5.90 -23.33
N ALA A 101 -7.86 -6.70 -23.83
CA ALA A 101 -8.10 -7.56 -24.99
C ALA A 101 -9.22 -8.59 -24.75
N GLN A 102 -9.30 -9.14 -23.53
CA GLN A 102 -10.36 -10.07 -23.13
C GLN A 102 -11.73 -9.39 -23.03
N ALA A 103 -11.79 -8.22 -22.40
CA ALA A 103 -13.04 -7.46 -22.24
C ALA A 103 -13.60 -6.90 -23.56
N LEU A 104 -12.79 -6.84 -24.62
CA LEU A 104 -13.23 -6.38 -25.93
C LEU A 104 -13.74 -7.50 -26.85
N VAL A 105 -13.73 -8.77 -26.41
CA VAL A 105 -14.10 -9.93 -27.25
C VAL A 105 -15.56 -9.86 -27.72
N ASP A 106 -16.48 -9.42 -26.88
CA ASP A 106 -17.90 -9.24 -27.20
C ASP A 106 -18.25 -7.79 -27.56
N GLY A 107 -17.27 -6.89 -27.51
CA GLY A 107 -17.40 -5.46 -27.82
C GLY A 107 -18.01 -4.60 -26.71
N VAL A 108 -18.24 -5.13 -25.50
CA VAL A 108 -18.84 -4.40 -24.38
C VAL A 108 -18.03 -4.64 -23.11
N ILE A 109 -17.45 -3.58 -22.54
CA ILE A 109 -16.75 -3.69 -21.25
C ILE A 109 -17.76 -3.57 -20.11
N GLU A 110 -17.93 -4.64 -19.34
CA GLU A 110 -18.81 -4.69 -18.18
C GLU A 110 -18.21 -3.97 -16.96
N THR A 111 -19.05 -3.63 -15.97
CA THR A 111 -18.59 -2.93 -14.75
C THR A 111 -17.50 -3.72 -14.00
N ALA A 112 -17.63 -5.04 -13.91
CA ALA A 112 -16.63 -5.88 -13.25
C ALA A 112 -15.29 -5.88 -14.00
N GLU A 113 -15.32 -5.79 -15.33
CA GLU A 113 -14.11 -5.71 -16.16
C GLU A 113 -13.44 -4.35 -16.04
N VAL A 114 -14.22 -3.27 -15.98
CA VAL A 114 -13.70 -1.93 -15.65
C VAL A 114 -12.95 -1.95 -14.32
N GLU A 115 -13.54 -2.55 -13.29
CA GLU A 115 -12.90 -2.67 -11.96
C GLU A 115 -11.59 -3.47 -12.03
N ALA A 116 -11.58 -4.60 -12.74
CA ALA A 116 -10.40 -5.44 -12.90
C ALA A 116 -9.28 -4.72 -13.68
N ILE A 117 -9.63 -4.05 -14.79
CA ILE A 117 -8.69 -3.27 -15.61
C ILE A 117 -8.09 -2.12 -14.78
N LEU A 118 -8.91 -1.36 -14.06
CA LEU A 118 -8.43 -0.26 -13.22
C LEU A 118 -7.55 -0.76 -12.07
N ALA A 119 -7.90 -1.89 -11.45
CA ALA A 119 -7.06 -2.51 -10.42
C ALA A 119 -5.69 -2.93 -10.98
N ALA A 120 -5.67 -3.62 -12.12
CA ALA A 120 -4.41 -3.99 -12.78
C ALA A 120 -3.60 -2.75 -13.19
N HIS A 121 -4.24 -1.74 -13.76
CA HIS A 121 -3.62 -0.50 -14.19
C HIS A 121 -2.94 0.23 -13.02
N ARG A 122 -3.64 0.34 -11.89
CA ARG A 122 -3.11 0.90 -10.64
C ARG A 122 -1.83 0.20 -10.20
N THR A 123 -1.78 -1.15 -10.22
CA THR A 123 -0.56 -1.89 -9.86
C THR A 123 0.58 -1.69 -10.86
N HIS A 124 0.26 -1.54 -12.15
CA HIS A 124 1.25 -1.23 -13.18
C HIS A 124 1.87 0.15 -12.97
N ILE A 125 1.05 1.18 -12.73
CA ILE A 125 1.53 2.54 -12.47
C ILE A 125 2.40 2.59 -11.22
N ALA A 126 2.00 1.87 -10.16
CA ALA A 126 2.80 1.75 -8.95
C ALA A 126 4.18 1.13 -9.23
N ALA A 127 4.22 0.01 -9.96
CA ALA A 127 5.48 -0.64 -10.33
C ALA A 127 6.35 0.25 -11.22
N ARG A 128 5.74 0.94 -12.19
CA ARG A 128 6.46 1.86 -13.08
C ARG A 128 7.06 3.03 -12.30
N HIS A 129 6.31 3.59 -11.37
CA HIS A 129 6.80 4.67 -10.52
C HIS A 129 7.97 4.18 -9.65
N ALA A 130 7.84 3.03 -9.00
CA ALA A 130 8.92 2.44 -8.19
C ALA A 130 10.19 2.14 -9.00
N GLU A 131 10.05 1.67 -10.23
CA GLU A 131 11.17 1.45 -11.17
C GLU A 131 11.87 2.77 -11.53
N ILE A 132 11.12 3.78 -11.96
CA ILE A 132 11.70 5.08 -12.33
C ILE A 132 12.39 5.72 -11.14
N THR A 133 11.75 5.72 -9.98
CA THR A 133 12.33 6.25 -8.76
C THR A 133 13.62 5.52 -8.39
N ALA A 134 13.66 4.19 -8.49
CA ALA A 134 14.88 3.44 -8.23
C ALA A 134 16.04 3.82 -9.15
N VAL A 135 15.77 3.99 -10.45
CA VAL A 135 16.76 4.48 -11.42
C VAL A 135 17.26 5.87 -11.02
N LEU A 136 16.36 6.78 -10.65
CA LEU A 136 16.72 8.13 -10.22
C LEU A 136 17.58 8.10 -8.95
N VAL A 137 17.18 7.33 -7.94
CA VAL A 137 17.89 7.21 -6.67
C VAL A 137 19.30 6.65 -6.90
N LEU A 138 19.44 5.55 -7.65
CA LEU A 138 20.75 4.91 -7.90
C LEU A 138 21.73 5.80 -8.69
N HIS A 139 21.22 6.65 -9.59
CA HIS A 139 22.04 7.49 -10.46
C HIS A 139 22.09 8.97 -10.05
N SER A 140 21.39 9.36 -8.97
CA SER A 140 21.51 10.68 -8.36
C SER A 140 22.76 10.79 -7.49
N LYS A 141 23.30 12.00 -7.35
CA LYS A 141 24.50 12.30 -6.54
C LYS A 141 24.13 12.72 -5.13
#